data_AF-A0A182FBV0-F1
#
_entry.id   AF-A0A182FBV0-F1
#
_cell.length_a   1.000
_cell.length_b   1.000
_cell.length_c   1.000
_cell.angle_alpha   90.00
_cell.angle_beta   90.00
_cell.angle_gamma   90.00
#
_symmetry.space_group_name_H-M   'P 1'
#
loop_
_entity.id
_entity.type
_entity.pdbx_description
1 polymer ?
#
loop_
_entity_poly.entity_id
_entity_poly.type
_entity_poly.pdbx_seq_one_letter_code
_entity_poly.pdbx_strand_id
1 'polypeptide(L)'
;MRVNPNPTATPPPITYLPDVEGALPIIFPGTDCPEGERAFAVHEFECRRYYFCLYGIRYPQTCPFMQKFDFLRGHCVPENDEELRCFNDV
;
A
#
# COMPACT_ATOMS: atom_id res chain seq x y z
N MET A 1 35.51 35.07 7.90
CA MET A 1 34.24 34.80 8.62
C MET A 1 33.53 33.69 7.84
N ARG A 2 33.48 32.47 8.40
CA ARG A 2 32.25 31.78 8.89
C ARG A 2 31.30 31.45 7.71
N VAL A 3 30.89 30.22 7.38
CA VAL A 3 30.59 28.98 8.13
C VAL A 3 30.72 27.74 7.19
N ASN A 4 30.97 26.58 7.80
CA ASN A 4 31.19 25.20 7.33
C ASN A 4 30.40 24.63 6.11
N PRO A 5 30.92 23.54 5.51
CA PRO A 5 30.14 22.63 4.67
C PRO A 5 29.09 21.90 5.54
N ASN A 6 27.81 21.99 5.16
CA ASN A 6 26.74 21.27 5.85
C ASN A 6 26.61 19.85 5.26
N PRO A 7 26.47 18.81 6.10
CA PRO A 7 26.71 17.42 5.76
C PRO A 7 25.50 16.79 5.06
N THR A 8 25.81 15.80 4.22
CA THR A 8 24.99 14.62 3.90
C THR A 8 23.51 14.72 4.26
N ALA A 9 22.69 15.24 3.35
CA ALA A 9 21.26 14.93 3.35
C ALA A 9 21.11 13.53 2.75
N THR A 10 21.23 12.50 3.59
CA THR A 10 20.77 11.16 3.25
C THR A 10 19.27 11.27 2.96
N PRO A 11 18.77 10.80 1.80
CA PRO A 11 17.33 10.80 1.57
C PRO A 11 16.68 9.97 2.69
N PRO A 12 15.54 10.40 3.26
CA PRO A 12 14.79 9.54 4.15
C PRO A 12 14.47 8.22 3.42
N PRO A 13 14.49 7.06 4.09
CA PRO A 13 14.07 5.80 3.49
C PRO A 13 12.55 5.86 3.37
N ILE A 14 12.07 6.40 2.27
CA ILE A 14 10.66 6.52 2.00
C ILE A 14 10.29 5.64 0.82
N THR A 15 9.51 4.62 1.16
CA THR A 15 8.67 3.77 0.30
C THR A 15 7.62 4.55 -0.48
N TYR A 16 7.78 5.88 -0.65
CA TYR A 16 6.91 6.63 -1.52
C TYR A 16 7.27 6.28 -2.96
N LEU A 17 6.38 5.57 -3.65
CA LEU A 17 6.19 5.83 -5.07
C LEU A 17 5.52 7.21 -5.16
N PRO A 18 6.22 8.26 -5.61
CA PRO A 18 5.55 9.47 -6.06
C PRO A 18 5.03 9.23 -7.49
N ASP A 19 3.85 9.75 -7.83
CA ASP A 19 3.39 10.10 -9.21
C ASP A 19 1.95 9.67 -9.58
N VAL A 20 1.12 9.18 -8.66
CA VAL A 20 -0.34 9.16 -8.91
C VAL A 20 -1.02 10.06 -7.91
N GLU A 21 -1.32 11.31 -8.31
CA GLU A 21 -2.35 12.11 -7.65
C GLU A 21 -3.62 11.25 -7.57
N GLY A 22 -3.90 10.67 -6.39
CA GLY A 22 -5.01 9.74 -6.18
C GLY A 22 -4.65 8.33 -5.73
N ALA A 23 -3.37 7.96 -5.56
CA ALA A 23 -3.01 6.71 -4.90
C ALA A 23 -3.34 6.76 -3.41
N LEU A 24 -4.08 5.77 -2.92
CA LEU A 24 -4.41 5.63 -1.50
C LEU A 24 -3.25 4.99 -0.73
N PRO A 25 -3.03 5.38 0.55
CA PRO A 25 -2.09 4.72 1.44
C PRO A 25 -2.35 3.21 1.54
N ILE A 26 -1.28 2.45 1.81
CA ILE A 26 -1.31 0.99 1.98
C ILE A 26 -1.01 0.66 3.44
N ILE A 27 -1.92 -0.09 4.07
CA ILE A 27 -1.87 -0.51 5.46
C ILE A 27 -1.50 -2.00 5.50
N PHE A 28 -0.47 -2.32 6.26
CA PHE A 28 0.00 -3.69 6.45
C PHE A 28 -0.68 -4.36 7.66
N PRO A 29 -0.69 -5.71 7.72
CA PRO A 29 -1.29 -6.43 8.84
C PRO A 29 -0.65 -6.00 10.16
N GLY A 30 -1.45 -5.95 11.22
CA GLY A 30 -1.03 -5.42 12.53
C GLY A 30 -1.12 -3.90 12.68
N THR A 31 -1.54 -3.17 11.64
CA THR A 31 -1.78 -1.72 11.70
C THR A 31 -3.26 -1.40 11.52
N ASP A 32 -3.78 -0.45 12.29
CA ASP A 32 -5.17 0.02 12.21
C ASP A 32 -5.42 0.97 11.04
N CYS A 33 -6.68 1.03 10.58
CA CYS A 33 -7.07 1.96 9.53
C CYS A 33 -6.90 3.41 10.04
N PRO A 34 -6.35 4.31 9.23
CA PRO A 34 -6.20 5.70 9.62
C PRO A 34 -7.57 6.37 9.81
N GLU A 35 -7.68 7.16 10.87
CA GLU A 35 -8.84 8.04 11.09
C GLU A 35 -8.73 9.26 10.15
N GLY A 36 -9.82 9.64 9.51
CA GLY A 36 -9.87 10.85 8.66
C GLY A 36 -9.52 10.64 7.18
N GLU A 37 -8.93 9.51 6.80
CA GLU A 37 -8.48 9.25 5.42
C GLU A 37 -9.00 7.91 4.87
N ARG A 38 -8.81 7.72 3.56
CA ARG A 38 -9.08 6.46 2.86
C ARG A 38 -7.76 5.74 2.64
N ALA A 39 -7.76 4.42 2.73
CA ALA A 39 -6.57 3.60 2.49
C ALA A 39 -6.97 2.21 2.00
N PHE A 40 -6.01 1.44 1.48
CA PHE A 40 -6.15 0.00 1.30
C PHE A 40 -5.39 -0.71 2.42
N ALA A 41 -5.96 -1.76 3.00
CA ALA A 41 -5.22 -2.66 3.87
C ALA A 41 -5.07 -4.02 3.20
N VAL A 42 -3.85 -4.53 3.14
CA VAL A 42 -3.60 -5.86 2.59
C VAL A 42 -4.08 -6.93 3.56
N HIS A 43 -4.64 -8.02 3.03
CA HIS A 43 -5.01 -9.16 3.86
C HIS A 43 -3.77 -9.97 4.22
N GLU A 44 -3.71 -10.38 5.48
CA GLU A 44 -2.63 -11.13 6.11
C GLU A 44 -2.23 -12.43 5.39
N PHE A 45 -3.19 -13.21 4.89
CA PHE A 45 -2.92 -14.53 4.31
C PHE A 45 -3.57 -14.81 2.94
N GLU A 46 -4.40 -13.92 2.44
CA GLU A 46 -5.24 -14.21 1.26
C GLU A 46 -5.14 -13.10 0.22
N CYS A 47 -4.38 -13.32 -0.84
CA CYS A 47 -4.18 -12.31 -1.90
C CYS A 47 -5.47 -11.90 -2.63
N ARG A 48 -6.52 -12.71 -2.59
CA ARG A 48 -7.82 -12.32 -3.15
C ARG A 48 -8.62 -11.42 -2.23
N ARG A 49 -8.22 -11.28 -0.97
CA ARG A 49 -8.89 -10.43 0.01
C ARG A 49 -8.04 -9.23 0.31
N TYR A 50 -8.70 -8.12 0.58
CA TYR A 50 -8.10 -6.90 1.07
C TYR A 50 -9.18 -6.13 1.83
N TYR A 51 -8.82 -5.03 2.47
CA TYR A 51 -9.77 -4.13 3.09
C TYR A 51 -9.67 -2.76 2.45
N PHE A 52 -10.83 -2.13 2.28
CA PHE A 52 -10.88 -0.70 2.04
C PHE A 52 -11.06 -0.02 3.40
N CYS A 53 -10.12 0.84 3.78
CA CYS A 53 -10.22 1.66 4.97
C CYS A 53 -10.98 2.93 4.63
N LEU A 54 -12.00 3.25 5.43
CA LEU A 54 -12.71 4.51 5.33
C LEU A 54 -12.97 5.02 6.75
N TYR A 55 -12.35 6.15 7.10
CA TYR A 55 -12.52 6.83 8.39
C TYR A 55 -12.33 5.89 9.60
N GLY A 56 -11.20 5.17 9.64
CA GLY A 56 -10.87 4.24 10.72
C GLY A 56 -11.55 2.86 10.65
N ILE A 57 -12.46 2.63 9.70
CA ILE A 57 -13.22 1.37 9.59
C ILE A 57 -12.67 0.51 8.45
N ARG A 58 -12.43 -0.79 8.72
CA ARG A 58 -12.04 -1.81 7.74
C ARG A 58 -13.28 -2.37 7.04
N TYR A 59 -13.39 -2.17 5.73
CA TYR A 59 -14.43 -2.78 4.89
C TYR A 59 -13.84 -3.94 4.09
N PRO A 60 -14.24 -5.20 4.34
CA PRO A 60 -13.70 -6.35 3.64
C PRO A 60 -14.06 -6.31 2.16
N GLN A 61 -13.08 -6.60 1.32
CA GLN A 61 -13.20 -6.70 -0.13
C GLN A 61 -12.68 -8.04 -0.60
N THR A 62 -13.24 -8.55 -1.69
CA THR A 62 -12.79 -9.79 -2.32
C THR A 62 -12.71 -9.59 -3.83
N CYS A 63 -11.55 -9.87 -4.39
CA CYS A 63 -11.35 -9.84 -5.83
C CYS A 63 -12.19 -10.93 -6.53
N PRO A 64 -12.58 -10.68 -7.79
CA PRO A 64 -13.23 -11.66 -8.64
C PRO A 64 -12.46 -12.99 -8.77
N PHE A 65 -13.10 -13.97 -9.42
CA PHE A 65 -12.46 -15.25 -9.70
C PHE A 65 -11.18 -15.07 -10.52
N MET A 66 -10.12 -15.82 -10.18
CA MET A 66 -8.78 -15.77 -10.80
C MET A 66 -8.11 -14.39 -10.78
N GLN A 67 -8.49 -13.54 -9.83
CA GLN A 67 -7.85 -12.25 -9.59
C GLN A 67 -7.33 -12.12 -8.17
N LYS A 68 -6.25 -11.37 -8.02
CA LYS A 68 -5.60 -11.03 -6.75
C LYS A 68 -5.48 -9.51 -6.64
N PHE A 69 -5.52 -9.00 -5.41
CA PHE A 69 -5.35 -7.58 -5.15
C PHE A 69 -3.88 -7.21 -5.29
N ASP A 70 -3.59 -6.33 -6.24
CA ASP A 70 -2.29 -5.70 -6.37
C ASP A 70 -2.29 -4.43 -5.52
N PHE A 71 -1.54 -4.44 -4.41
CA PHE A 71 -1.53 -3.29 -3.52
C PHE A 71 -0.81 -2.08 -4.11
N LEU A 72 0.14 -2.29 -5.03
CA LEU A 72 0.88 -1.22 -5.68
C LEU A 72 0.00 -0.48 -6.70
N ARG A 73 -0.87 -1.23 -7.39
CA ARG A 73 -1.81 -0.71 -8.38
C ARG A 73 -3.18 -0.34 -7.80
N GLY A 74 -3.49 -0.77 -6.58
CA GLY A 74 -4.73 -0.45 -5.87
C GLY A 74 -5.99 -1.10 -6.44
N HIS A 75 -5.86 -2.20 -7.19
CA HIS A 75 -7.01 -2.90 -7.77
C HIS A 75 -6.73 -4.40 -7.99
N CYS A 76 -7.78 -5.14 -8.31
CA CYS A 76 -7.69 -6.56 -8.63
C CYS A 76 -7.14 -6.77 -10.04
N VAL A 77 -6.08 -7.55 -10.17
CA VAL A 77 -5.45 -7.94 -11.44
C VAL A 77 -5.50 -9.47 -11.59
N PRO A 78 -5.34 -10.03 -12.80
CA PRO A 78 -5.24 -11.47 -12.99
C PRO A 78 -4.15 -12.10 -12.11
N GLU A 79 -4.41 -13.28 -11.56
CA GLU A 79 -3.48 -13.93 -10.63
C GLU A 79 -2.15 -14.40 -11.26
N ASN A 80 -2.08 -14.39 -12.58
CA ASN A 80 -0.91 -14.72 -13.40
C ASN A 80 -0.19 -13.47 -13.95
N ASP A 81 -0.54 -12.28 -13.48
CA ASP A 81 0.17 -11.04 -13.79
C ASP A 81 1.60 -11.11 -13.22
N GLU A 82 2.60 -10.93 -14.07
CA GLU A 82 4.03 -11.07 -13.71
C GLU A 82 4.52 -9.98 -12.75
N GLU A 83 3.78 -8.87 -12.66
CA GLU A 83 4.10 -7.73 -11.81
C GLU A 83 3.22 -7.67 -10.55
N LEU A 84 2.37 -8.68 -10.32
CA LEU A 84 1.47 -8.77 -9.16
C LEU A 84 2.24 -8.56 -7.85
N ARG A 85 1.83 -7.55 -7.07
CA ARG A 85 2.33 -7.33 -5.70
C ARG A 85 1.26 -7.69 -4.68
N CYS A 86 1.42 -8.86 -4.06
CA CYS A 86 0.65 -9.30 -2.90
C CYS A 86 1.56 -9.47 -1.67
N PHE A 87 0.99 -9.29 -0.47
CA PHE A 87 1.69 -9.45 0.81
C PHE A 87 2.26 -10.86 1.05
N ASN A 88 1.68 -11.91 0.45
CA ASN A 88 2.11 -13.30 0.69
C ASN A 88 3.31 -13.77 -0.15
N ASP A 89 3.92 -12.87 -0.95
CA ASP A 89 5.06 -13.19 -1.82
C ASP A 89 6.41 -12.63 -1.29
N VAL A 90 6.48 -12.29 0.01
CA VAL A 90 7.71 -11.82 0.70
C VAL A 90 8.19 -12.84 1.73
#